data_AF-A0A929DTJ3-F1
#
_entry.id   AF-A0A929DTJ3-F1
#
_cell.length_a   1.000
_cell.length_b   1.000
_cell.length_c   1.000
_cell.angle_alpha   90.00
_cell.angle_beta   90.00
_cell.angle_gamma   90.00
#
_symmetry.space_group_name_H-M   'P 1'
#
loop_
_entity.id
_entity.type
_entity.pdbx_description
1 polymer ?
#
loop_
_entity_poly.entity_id
_entity_poly.type
_entity_poly.pdbx_seq_one_letter_code
_entity_poly.pdbx_strand_id
1 'polypeptide(L)'
;MSQIIIYTIITLVAIGAAAAIILYFVAQKFKVYEDPRIDEVEEVLPAANCGGCGFPGCRNFAETLVKTESWDDLFCPVGGNETMANAAGILGREAIEQAPKVAVVRCNGTPEFRPRVTTYDGAPTCTIA
;
A
#
# COMPACT_ATOMS: atom_id res chain seq x y z
N MET A 1 46.78 -25.44 -9.32
CA MET A 1 45.36 -25.34 -8.90
C MET A 1 44.87 -26.77 -8.69
N SER A 2 44.34 -27.11 -7.52
CA SER A 2 43.89 -28.50 -7.24
C SER A 2 42.71 -28.85 -8.15
N GLN A 3 42.66 -30.07 -8.67
CA GLN A 3 41.55 -30.57 -9.50
C GLN A 3 40.19 -30.34 -8.81
N ILE A 4 40.17 -30.43 -7.48
CA ILE A 4 38.98 -30.17 -6.65
C ILE A 4 38.46 -28.75 -6.81
N ILE A 5 39.36 -27.75 -6.88
CA ILE A 5 39.02 -26.32 -7.02
C ILE A 5 38.40 -26.08 -8.40
N ILE A 6 38.94 -26.70 -9.45
CA ILE A 6 38.43 -26.55 -10.81
C ILE A 6 37.03 -27.16 -10.91
N TYR A 7 36.82 -28.36 -10.37
CA TYR A 7 35.50 -29.00 -10.38
C TYR A 7 34.45 -28.22 -9.59
N THR A 8 34.81 -27.67 -8.43
CA THR A 8 33.86 -26.86 -7.63
C THR A 8 33.45 -25.57 -8.33
N ILE A 9 34.38 -24.90 -9.03
CA ILE A 9 34.05 -23.69 -9.81
C ILE A 9 33.11 -24.05 -10.96
N ILE A 10 33.42 -25.10 -11.72
CA ILE A 10 32.60 -25.51 -12.87
C ILE A 10 31.19 -25.91 -12.43
N THR A 11 31.06 -26.67 -11.35
CA THR A 11 29.74 -27.11 -10.87
C THR A 11 28.90 -25.94 -10.38
N LEU A 12 29.48 -24.99 -9.63
CA LEU A 12 28.78 -23.79 -9.18
C LEU A 12 28.30 -22.94 -10.36
N VAL A 13 29.16 -22.71 -11.35
CA VAL A 13 28.81 -21.93 -12.55
C VAL A 13 27.71 -22.63 -13.35
N ALA A 14 27.80 -23.94 -13.53
CA ALA A 14 26.79 -24.71 -14.26
C ALA A 14 25.43 -24.65 -13.59
N ILE A 15 25.36 -24.83 -12.26
CA ILE A 15 24.12 -24.73 -11.50
C ILE A 15 23.56 -23.31 -11.56
N GLY A 16 24.40 -22.29 -11.39
CA GLY A 16 23.99 -20.89 -11.48
C GLY A 16 23.42 -20.53 -12.85
N ALA A 17 24.09 -20.94 -13.93
CA ALA A 17 23.63 -20.71 -15.29
C ALA A 17 22.30 -21.44 -15.57
N ALA A 18 22.18 -22.71 -15.15
CA ALA A 18 20.95 -23.47 -15.30
C ALA A 18 19.78 -22.81 -14.55
N ALA A 19 19.99 -22.39 -13.30
CA ALA A 19 18.98 -21.70 -12.51
C ALA A 19 18.58 -20.35 -13.13
N ALA A 20 19.54 -19.56 -13.62
CA ALA A 20 19.28 -18.28 -14.27
C ALA A 20 18.41 -18.44 -15.53
N ILE A 21 18.72 -19.44 -16.37
CA ILE A 21 17.94 -19.74 -17.57
C ILE A 21 16.51 -20.12 -17.19
N ILE A 22 16.33 -21.02 -16.21
CA ILE A 22 15.01 -21.46 -15.76
C ILE A 22 14.21 -20.26 -15.22
N LEU A 23 14.80 -19.45 -14.34
CA LEU A 23 14.14 -18.28 -13.77
C LEU A 23 13.77 -17.25 -14.83
N TYR A 24 14.61 -17.01 -15.84
CA TYR A 24 14.30 -16.10 -16.94
C TYR A 24 13.07 -16.55 -17.74
N PHE A 25 13.00 -17.83 -18.11
CA PHE A 25 11.86 -18.36 -18.85
C PHE A 25 10.57 -18.34 -18.02
N VAL A 26 10.64 -18.69 -16.73
CA VAL A 26 9.51 -18.62 -15.81
C VAL A 26 9.05 -17.16 -15.66
N ALA A 27 9.97 -16.24 -15.39
CA ALA A 27 9.65 -14.82 -15.23
C ALA A 27 8.94 -14.25 -16.46
N GLN A 28 9.39 -14.59 -17.68
CA GLN A 28 8.70 -14.12 -18.89
C GLN A 28 7.38 -14.84 -19.17
N LYS A 29 7.29 -16.13 -18.85
CA LYS A 29 6.05 -16.87 -19.07
C LYS A 29 4.93 -16.44 -18.14
N PHE A 30 5.26 -16.04 -16.91
CA PHE A 30 4.32 -15.61 -15.88
C PHE A 30 4.31 -14.10 -15.65
N LYS A 31 4.93 -13.31 -16.54
CA LYS A 31 4.89 -11.85 -16.45
C LYS A 31 3.44 -11.38 -16.57
N VAL A 32 2.92 -10.80 -15.50
CA VAL A 32 1.64 -10.09 -15.51
C VAL A 32 1.89 -8.70 -16.06
N TYR A 33 1.07 -8.29 -17.04
CA TYR A 33 1.10 -6.91 -17.53
C TYR A 33 0.34 -6.03 -16.55
N GLU A 34 1.04 -5.09 -15.95
CA GLU A 34 0.46 -4.03 -15.13
C GLU A 34 0.50 -2.73 -15.93
N ASP A 35 -0.56 -1.93 -15.80
CA ASP A 35 -0.62 -0.60 -16.41
C ASP A 35 0.45 0.28 -15.73
N PRO A 36 1.42 0.83 -16.48
CA PRO A 36 2.53 1.60 -15.91
C PRO A 36 2.06 2.83 -15.12
N ARG A 37 0.85 3.33 -15.41
CA ARG A 37 0.26 4.46 -14.70
C ARG A 37 -0.05 4.14 -13.24
N ILE A 38 -0.15 2.86 -12.88
CA ILE A 38 -0.35 2.44 -11.48
C ILE A 38 0.89 2.79 -10.66
N ASP A 39 2.09 2.54 -11.20
CA ASP A 39 3.36 2.90 -10.55
C ASP A 39 3.47 4.43 -10.40
N GLU A 40 3.17 5.18 -11.47
CA GLU A 40 3.19 6.65 -11.45
C GLU A 40 2.22 7.25 -10.42
N VAL A 41 1.00 6.69 -10.33
CA VAL A 41 0.01 7.12 -9.34
C VAL A 41 0.42 6.71 -7.93
N GLU A 42 1.03 5.54 -7.74
CA GLU A 42 1.53 5.11 -6.44
C GLU A 42 2.66 6.00 -5.92
N GLU A 43 3.56 6.45 -6.79
CA GLU A 43 4.67 7.34 -6.43
C GLU A 43 4.21 8.70 -5.90
N VAL A 44 3.06 9.21 -6.36
CA VAL A 44 2.48 10.46 -5.83
C VAL A 44 1.66 10.26 -4.57
N LEU A 45 1.28 9.02 -4.24
CA LEU A 45 0.60 8.70 -2.98
C LEU A 45 1.59 8.75 -1.80
N PRO A 46 1.12 8.96 -0.56
CA PRO A 46 2.01 9.09 0.61
C PRO A 46 2.77 7.80 1.02
N ALA A 47 2.60 6.69 0.30
CA ALA A 47 3.13 5.35 0.60
C ALA A 47 2.93 4.85 2.06
N ALA A 48 1.97 5.45 2.80
CA ALA A 48 1.79 5.21 4.22
C ALA A 48 1.07 3.89 4.54
N ASN A 49 0.36 3.28 3.57
CA ASN A 49 -0.38 2.02 3.73
C ASN A 49 -1.31 1.99 4.97
N CYS A 50 -1.93 3.12 5.29
CA CYS A 50 -2.68 3.31 6.54
C CYS A 50 -4.13 2.83 6.50
N GLY A 51 -4.66 2.46 5.33
CA GLY A 51 -6.07 2.04 5.19
C GLY A 51 -7.12 3.15 5.33
N GLY A 52 -6.71 4.42 5.50
CA GLY A 52 -7.66 5.53 5.70
C GLY A 52 -8.62 5.77 4.52
N CYS A 53 -8.22 5.40 3.30
CA CYS A 53 -9.07 5.44 2.11
C CYS A 53 -9.95 4.19 1.92
N GLY A 54 -9.90 3.20 2.83
CA GLY A 54 -10.65 1.94 2.72
C GLY A 54 -9.96 0.83 1.93
N PHE A 55 -8.74 1.06 1.44
CA PHE A 55 -7.95 0.06 0.69
C PHE A 55 -6.78 -0.49 1.53
N PRO A 56 -6.37 -1.75 1.35
CA PRO A 56 -5.30 -2.37 2.14
C PRO A 56 -3.93 -1.69 2.02
N GLY A 57 -3.69 -0.91 0.96
CA GLY A 57 -2.43 -0.22 0.74
C GLY A 57 -2.51 0.80 -0.40
N CYS A 58 -1.48 1.63 -0.52
CA CYS A 58 -1.38 2.69 -1.53
C CYS A 58 -1.39 2.11 -2.95
N ARG A 59 -0.69 1.00 -3.22
CA ARG A 59 -0.76 0.25 -4.48
C ARG A 59 -2.20 -0.07 -4.90
N ASN A 60 -2.95 -0.71 -3.99
CA ASN A 60 -4.33 -1.13 -4.25
C ASN A 60 -5.25 0.07 -4.54
N PHE A 61 -5.00 1.19 -3.86
CA PHE A 61 -5.72 2.43 -4.14
C PHE A 61 -5.35 3.01 -5.50
N ALA A 62 -4.06 3.08 -5.84
CA ALA A 62 -3.58 3.50 -7.15
C ALA A 62 -4.17 2.64 -8.28
N GLU A 63 -4.14 1.32 -8.14
CA GLU A 63 -4.79 0.40 -9.08
C GLU A 63 -6.26 0.72 -9.29
N THR A 64 -6.98 1.02 -8.20
CA THR A 64 -8.39 1.37 -8.27
C THR A 64 -8.60 2.69 -8.98
N LEU A 65 -7.76 3.71 -8.71
CA LEU A 65 -7.80 5.00 -9.39
C LEU A 65 -7.58 4.88 -10.90
N VAL A 66 -6.66 4.00 -11.33
CA VAL A 66 -6.41 3.73 -12.76
C VAL A 66 -7.56 2.97 -13.40
N LYS A 67 -8.10 1.93 -12.74
CA LYS A 67 -9.11 1.01 -13.30
C LYS A 67 -10.53 1.59 -13.33
N THR A 68 -10.91 2.38 -12.34
CA THR A 68 -12.27 2.95 -12.24
C THR A 68 -12.34 4.25 -13.04
N GLU A 69 -13.51 4.63 -13.56
CA GLU A 69 -13.71 5.90 -14.28
C GLU A 69 -14.17 7.04 -13.36
N SER A 70 -15.06 6.77 -12.40
CA SER A 70 -15.53 7.75 -11.41
C SER A 70 -14.70 7.70 -10.13
N TRP A 71 -14.39 8.89 -9.59
CA TRP A 71 -13.67 9.09 -8.33
C TRP A 71 -14.56 9.64 -7.21
N ASP A 72 -15.88 9.60 -7.36
CA ASP A 72 -16.82 10.22 -6.41
C ASP A 72 -16.61 9.73 -4.96
N ASP A 73 -16.30 8.44 -4.81
CA ASP A 73 -16.04 7.78 -3.53
C ASP A 73 -14.54 7.47 -3.28
N LEU A 74 -13.64 7.97 -4.14
CA LEU A 74 -12.20 7.68 -4.07
C LEU A 74 -11.42 8.90 -3.61
N PHE A 75 -10.91 8.85 -2.39
CA PHE A 75 -10.11 9.93 -1.83
C PHE A 75 -9.07 9.41 -0.85
N CYS A 76 -7.84 9.92 -0.94
CA CYS A 76 -6.81 9.67 0.07
C CYS A 76 -6.89 10.73 1.19
N PRO A 77 -7.42 10.43 2.39
CA PRO A 77 -7.57 11.43 3.44
C PRO A 77 -6.23 11.92 4.01
N VAL A 78 -5.17 11.11 3.88
CA VAL A 78 -3.83 11.44 4.38
C VAL A 78 -3.06 12.33 3.39
N GLY A 79 -3.19 12.07 2.09
CA GLY A 79 -2.57 12.89 1.03
C GLY A 79 -3.36 14.16 0.70
N GLY A 80 -4.68 14.14 0.93
CA GLY A 80 -5.54 15.29 0.71
C GLY A 80 -5.68 15.67 -0.78
N ASN A 81 -6.17 16.88 -1.02
CA ASN A 81 -6.47 17.36 -2.38
C ASN A 81 -5.23 17.48 -3.26
N GLU A 82 -4.06 17.81 -2.71
CA GLU A 82 -2.81 17.94 -3.47
C GLU A 82 -2.40 16.60 -4.11
N THR A 83 -2.36 15.53 -3.31
CA THR A 83 -2.09 14.19 -3.81
C THR A 83 -3.11 13.75 -4.87
N MET A 84 -4.40 14.03 -4.64
CA MET A 84 -5.45 13.68 -5.60
C MET A 84 -5.34 14.49 -6.90
N ALA A 85 -4.93 15.75 -6.84
CA ALA A 85 -4.68 16.58 -8.02
C ALA A 85 -3.51 16.05 -8.86
N ASN A 86 -2.42 15.65 -8.22
CA ASN A 86 -1.27 15.05 -8.92
C ASN A 86 -1.66 13.73 -9.60
N ALA A 87 -2.38 12.86 -8.89
CA ALA A 87 -2.88 11.59 -9.46
C ALA A 87 -3.85 11.83 -10.63
N ALA A 88 -4.71 12.84 -10.53
CA ALA A 88 -5.64 13.22 -11.61
C ALA A 88 -4.87 13.73 -12.83
N GLY A 89 -3.82 14.53 -12.62
CA GLY A 89 -2.94 15.01 -13.68
C GLY A 89 -2.25 13.89 -14.47
N ILE A 90 -1.76 12.86 -13.78
CA ILE A 90 -1.17 11.65 -14.40
C ILE A 90 -2.19 10.90 -15.25
N LEU A 91 -3.43 10.80 -14.77
CA LEU A 91 -4.48 10.02 -15.43
C LEU A 91 -5.31 10.83 -16.44
N GLY A 92 -5.01 12.13 -16.62
CA GLY A 92 -5.74 13.03 -17.51
C GLY A 92 -7.18 13.27 -17.06
N ARG A 93 -7.43 13.30 -15.75
CA ARG A 93 -8.75 13.46 -15.14
C ARG A 93 -8.83 14.74 -14.33
N GLU A 94 -10.05 15.13 -13.99
CA GLU A 94 -10.30 16.26 -13.11
C GLU A 94 -10.34 15.80 -11.65
N ALA A 95 -9.64 16.52 -10.77
CA ALA A 95 -9.58 16.19 -9.36
C ALA A 95 -10.84 16.69 -8.64
N ILE A 96 -11.47 15.81 -7.87
CA ILE A 96 -12.60 16.17 -7.01
C ILE A 96 -12.05 16.69 -5.68
N GLU A 97 -12.13 18.00 -5.47
CA GLU A 97 -11.72 18.59 -4.19
C GLU A 97 -12.68 18.18 -3.07
N GLN A 98 -12.12 17.75 -1.94
CA GLN A 98 -12.88 17.45 -0.73
C GLN A 98 -12.39 18.29 0.45
N ALA A 99 -13.31 18.65 1.33
CA ALA A 99 -12.96 19.27 2.60
C ALA A 99 -12.23 18.24 3.50
N PRO A 100 -11.17 18.64 4.24
CA PRO A 100 -10.44 17.74 5.10
C PRO A 100 -11.35 17.21 6.22
N LYS A 101 -11.45 15.88 6.33
CA LYS A 101 -12.17 15.21 7.42
C LYS A 101 -11.23 15.08 8.62
N VAL A 102 -11.35 16.01 9.56
CA VAL A 102 -10.55 16.02 10.79
C VAL A 102 -11.34 15.43 11.95
N ALA A 103 -10.77 14.45 12.63
CA ALA A 103 -11.34 13.91 13.86
C ALA A 103 -11.20 14.94 14.99
N VAL A 104 -12.33 15.35 15.58
CA VAL A 104 -12.36 16.30 16.70
C VAL A 104 -12.71 15.57 17.99
N VAL A 105 -11.81 15.64 18.96
CA VAL A 105 -12.03 15.07 20.30
C VAL A 105 -12.95 16.01 21.10
N ARG A 106 -14.27 15.85 20.94
CA ARG A 106 -15.26 16.70 21.63
C ARG A 106 -15.18 16.62 23.15
N CYS A 107 -14.66 15.53 23.71
CA CYS A 107 -14.50 15.37 25.15
C CYS A 107 -13.22 16.02 25.72
N ASN A 108 -12.29 16.47 24.86
CA ASN A 108 -10.97 16.97 25.25
C ASN A 108 -10.20 16.07 26.26
N GLY A 109 -10.54 14.78 26.36
CA GLY A 109 -9.96 13.85 27.34
C GLY A 109 -10.40 14.07 28.80
N THR A 110 -11.34 14.97 29.09
CA THR A 110 -11.76 15.27 30.48
C THR A 110 -13.18 14.78 30.78
N PRO A 111 -13.47 14.34 32.02
CA PRO A 111 -14.84 14.04 32.45
C PRO A 111 -15.78 15.26 32.45
N GLU A 112 -15.23 16.48 32.38
CA GLU A 112 -15.99 17.74 32.34
C GLU A 112 -16.83 17.84 31.05
N PHE A 113 -16.23 17.54 29.90
CA PHE A 113 -16.92 17.60 28.61
C PHE A 113 -17.60 16.27 28.22
N ARG A 114 -17.31 15.18 28.94
CA ARG A 114 -17.99 13.89 28.77
C ARG A 114 -18.15 13.16 30.11
N PRO A 115 -19.23 13.43 30.86
CA PRO A 115 -19.54 12.73 32.10
C PRO A 115 -19.64 11.21 31.88
N ARG A 116 -19.14 10.42 32.84
CA ARG A 116 -19.28 8.96 32.79
C ARG A 116 -20.74 8.59 33.01
N VAL A 117 -21.39 8.10 31.96
CA VAL A 117 -22.80 7.65 31.99
C VAL A 117 -22.94 6.13 32.12
N THR A 118 -21.83 5.39 32.06
CA THR A 118 -21.82 3.93 32.15
C THR A 118 -20.71 3.45 33.08
N THR A 119 -20.96 2.33 33.74
CA THR A 119 -19.98 1.56 34.49
C THR A 119 -19.59 0.36 33.64
N TYR A 120 -18.30 0.20 33.35
CA TYR A 120 -17.79 -0.99 32.67
C TYR A 120 -17.91 -2.19 33.62
N ASP A 121 -18.70 -3.19 33.23
CA ASP A 121 -18.90 -4.44 33.97
C ASP A 121 -18.34 -5.60 33.12
N GLY A 122 -17.03 -5.73 33.14
CA GLY A 122 -16.30 -6.74 32.39
C GLY A 122 -14.95 -7.04 33.03
N ALA A 123 -14.20 -7.96 32.45
CA ALA A 123 -12.88 -8.30 32.96
C ALA A 123 -11.98 -7.05 33.01
N PRO A 124 -11.37 -6.72 34.16
CA PRO A 124 -10.53 -5.54 34.30
C PRO A 124 -9.19 -5.69 33.58
N THR A 125 -8.80 -6.92 33.24
CA THR A 125 -7.53 -7.23 32.56
C THR A 125 -7.75 -8.31 31.51
N CYS A 126 -7.10 -8.17 30.36
CA CYS A 126 -7.06 -9.20 29.31
C CYS A 126 -6.05 -10.32 29.61
N THR A 127 -5.41 -10.29 30.78
CA THR A 127 -4.50 -11.33 31.25
C THR A 127 -5.30 -12.60 31.53
N ILE A 128 -4.89 -13.70 30.90
CA ILE A 128 -5.43 -15.04 31.16
C ILE A 128 -4.89 -15.51 32.51
N ALA A 129 -5.79 -15.86 33.43
CA ALA A 129 -5.49 -16.52 34.70
C ALA A 129 -5.41 -18.04 34.52
#